data_AF-A0A835VVX4-F1
#
_entry.id   AF-A0A835VVX4-F1
#
_cell.length_a   1.000
_cell.length_b   1.000
_cell.length_c   1.000
_cell.angle_alpha   90.00
_cell.angle_beta   90.00
_cell.angle_gamma   90.00
#
_symmetry.space_group_name_H-M   'P 1'
#
loop_
_entity.id
_entity.type
_entity.pdbx_description
1 polymer ?
#
loop_
_entity_poly.entity_id
_entity_poly.type
_entity_poly.pdbx_seq_one_letter_code
_entity_poly.pdbx_strand_id
1 'polypeptide(L)'
;MAAETKDAAKKKMPSPVKRALLNEERRVYNKSHKSACATRVKKVVKLAESLVAAPPKTEEEVKNLEKLISEAYTEIDKAVVKGILHENTAARKKARCARWKKTVLMAANLYQPAADSPDFARYQKLVKA
;
A
#
# COMPACT_ATOMS: atom_id res chain seq x y z
N MET A 1 -28.74 -49.68 -33.34
CA MET A 1 -27.51 -50.28 -32.80
C MET A 1 -27.00 -49.33 -31.72
N ALA A 2 -26.83 -49.84 -30.51
CA ALA A 2 -26.88 -49.14 -29.24
C ALA A 2 -25.89 -47.97 -29.08
N ALA A 3 -26.39 -46.87 -28.51
CA ALA A 3 -25.57 -45.87 -27.84
C ALA A 3 -25.11 -46.48 -26.50
N GLU A 4 -23.84 -46.88 -26.41
CA GLU A 4 -23.25 -47.31 -25.14
C GLU A 4 -22.98 -46.08 -24.27
N THR A 5 -23.82 -45.96 -23.24
CA THR A 5 -23.66 -45.08 -22.09
C THR A 5 -22.45 -45.51 -21.27
N LYS A 6 -21.42 -44.66 -21.21
CA LYS A 6 -20.45 -44.67 -20.12
C LYS A 6 -20.32 -43.26 -19.55
N ASP A 7 -21.31 -42.85 -18.78
CA ASP A 7 -21.14 -41.81 -17.77
C ASP A 7 -20.14 -42.33 -16.72
N ALA A 8 -18.85 -42.13 -16.99
CA ALA A 8 -17.81 -42.38 -16.02
C ALA A 8 -18.06 -41.47 -14.82
N ALA A 9 -18.54 -42.04 -13.71
CA ALA A 9 -18.79 -41.32 -12.47
C ALA A 9 -17.58 -40.44 -12.12
N LYS A 10 -17.76 -39.11 -12.10
CA LYS A 10 -16.72 -38.12 -11.78
C LYS A 10 -16.06 -38.51 -10.46
N LYS A 11 -14.86 -39.08 -10.51
CA LYS A 11 -14.10 -39.48 -9.32
C LYS A 11 -13.87 -38.22 -8.47
N LYS A 12 -14.37 -38.20 -7.24
CA LYS A 12 -14.18 -37.06 -6.32
C LYS A 12 -12.67 -36.81 -6.17
N MET A 13 -12.22 -35.59 -6.47
CA MET A 13 -10.84 -35.21 -6.21
C MET A 13 -10.52 -35.39 -4.72
N PRO A 14 -9.41 -36.04 -4.36
CA PRO A 14 -9.00 -36.17 -2.97
C PRO A 14 -8.81 -34.77 -2.35
N SER A 15 -9.31 -34.59 -1.13
CA SER A 15 -9.32 -33.29 -0.43
C SER A 15 -7.95 -32.56 -0.44
N PRO A 16 -6.80 -33.24 -0.24
CA PRO A 16 -5.49 -32.58 -0.28
C PRO A 16 -5.17 -31.94 -1.64
N VAL A 17 -5.47 -32.63 -2.74
CA VAL A 17 -5.21 -32.13 -4.11
C VAL A 17 -6.08 -30.89 -4.38
N LYS A 18 -7.34 -30.92 -3.95
CA LYS A 18 -8.24 -29.76 -4.07
C LYS A 18 -7.71 -28.55 -3.26
N ARG A 19 -7.20 -28.78 -2.05
CA ARG A 19 -6.63 -27.71 -1.22
C ARG A 19 -5.36 -27.13 -1.83
N ALA A 20 -4.51 -27.95 -2.44
CA ALA A 20 -3.32 -27.48 -3.14
C ALA A 20 -3.66 -26.52 -4.30
N LEU A 21 -4.63 -26.89 -5.15
CA LEU A 21 -5.07 -26.05 -6.28
C LEU A 21 -5.65 -24.71 -5.81
N LEU A 22 -6.55 -24.74 -4.82
CA LEU A 22 -7.14 -23.53 -4.24
C LEU A 22 -6.09 -22.61 -3.60
N ASN A 23 -5.06 -23.19 -2.99
CA ASN A 23 -3.97 -22.44 -2.40
C ASN A 23 -3.12 -21.75 -3.48
N GLU A 24 -2.84 -22.39 -4.60
CA GLU A 24 -2.12 -21.77 -5.71
C GLU A 24 -2.89 -20.60 -6.31
N GLU A 25 -4.20 -20.76 -6.55
CA GLU A 25 -5.07 -19.69 -7.03
C GLU A 25 -5.08 -18.48 -6.07
N ARG A 26 -5.29 -18.75 -4.77
CA ARG A 26 -5.26 -17.71 -3.73
C ARG A 26 -3.88 -17.08 -3.59
N ARG A 27 -2.81 -17.85 -3.75
CA ARG A 27 -1.43 -17.35 -3.69
C ARG A 27 -1.16 -16.34 -4.80
N VAL A 28 -1.53 -16.66 -6.03
CA VAL A 28 -1.36 -15.75 -7.19
C VAL A 28 -2.16 -14.46 -6.99
N TYR A 29 -3.41 -14.57 -6.57
CA TYR A 29 -4.28 -13.41 -6.30
C TYR A 29 -3.75 -12.53 -5.14
N ASN A 30 -3.36 -13.15 -4.03
CA ASN A 30 -2.83 -12.41 -2.88
C ASN A 30 -1.48 -11.77 -3.20
N LYS A 31 -0.64 -12.42 -4.01
CA LYS A 31 0.65 -11.89 -4.43
C LYS A 31 0.50 -10.61 -5.25
N SER A 32 -0.44 -10.58 -6.21
CA SER A 32 -0.67 -9.39 -7.05
C SER A 32 -1.16 -8.19 -6.24
N HIS A 33 -2.07 -8.40 -5.29
CA HIS A 33 -2.56 -7.32 -4.42
C HIS A 33 -1.48 -6.83 -3.44
N LYS A 34 -0.70 -7.75 -2.85
CA LYS A 34 0.40 -7.39 -1.94
C LYS A 34 1.50 -6.61 -2.67
N SER A 35 1.88 -7.04 -3.87
CA SER A 35 2.88 -6.33 -4.68
C SER A 35 2.37 -4.97 -5.15
N ALA A 36 1.12 -4.88 -5.60
CA ALA A 36 0.48 -3.62 -5.98
C ALA A 36 0.50 -2.57 -4.84
N CYS A 37 0.20 -2.98 -3.62
CA CYS A 37 0.30 -2.12 -2.44
C CYS A 37 1.75 -1.69 -2.16
N ALA A 38 2.69 -2.63 -2.20
CA ALA A 38 4.10 -2.35 -1.93
C ALA A 38 4.69 -1.37 -2.95
N THR A 39 4.36 -1.53 -4.22
CA THR A 39 4.81 -0.66 -5.31
C THR A 39 4.27 0.76 -5.16
N ARG A 40 2.97 0.94 -4.88
CA ARG A 40 2.38 2.28 -4.69
C ARG A 40 2.99 3.00 -3.49
N VAL A 41 3.14 2.32 -2.36
CA VAL A 41 3.83 2.90 -1.18
C VAL A 41 5.28 3.27 -1.51
N LYS A 42 6.00 2.43 -2.27
CA LYS A 42 7.38 2.74 -2.68
C LYS A 42 7.46 3.96 -3.59
N LYS A 43 6.50 4.15 -4.51
CA LYS A 43 6.41 5.36 -5.35
C LYS A 43 6.23 6.62 -4.50
N VAL A 44 5.33 6.59 -3.52
CA VAL A 44 5.11 7.71 -2.58
C VAL A 44 6.39 8.04 -1.83
N VAL A 45 7.08 7.04 -1.29
CA VAL A 45 8.32 7.25 -0.51
C VAL A 45 9.42 7.83 -1.39
N LYS A 46 9.65 7.29 -2.60
CA LYS A 46 10.66 7.81 -3.53
C LYS A 46 10.42 9.26 -3.91
N LEU A 47 9.17 9.61 -4.21
CA LEU A 47 8.83 11.00 -4.54
C LEU A 47 9.00 11.91 -3.32
N ALA A 48 8.62 11.45 -2.13
CA ALA A 48 8.84 12.22 -0.91
C ALA A 48 10.33 12.43 -0.60
N GLU A 49 11.17 11.42 -0.83
CA GLU A 49 12.63 11.54 -0.68
C GLU A 49 13.22 12.58 -1.64
N SER A 50 12.80 12.60 -2.91
CA SER A 50 13.26 13.61 -3.87
C SER A 50 12.82 15.02 -3.50
N LEU A 51 11.58 15.18 -2.99
CA LEU A 51 11.05 16.47 -2.57
C LEU A 51 11.64 16.96 -1.24
N VAL A 52 12.21 16.07 -0.41
CA VAL A 52 12.96 16.48 0.78
C VAL A 52 14.35 16.98 0.38
N ALA A 53 15.00 16.37 -0.63
CA ALA A 53 16.33 16.77 -1.09
C ALA A 53 16.32 18.11 -1.86
N ALA A 54 15.27 18.35 -2.66
CA ALA A 54 15.02 19.62 -3.31
C ALA A 54 13.66 20.15 -2.82
N PRO A 55 13.62 20.93 -1.72
CA PRO A 55 12.37 21.34 -1.10
C PRO A 55 11.56 22.23 -2.05
N PRO A 56 10.39 21.78 -2.51
CA PRO A 56 9.50 22.62 -3.29
C PRO A 56 8.91 23.72 -2.40
N LYS A 57 8.86 24.94 -2.93
CA LYS A 57 8.18 26.06 -2.26
C LYS A 57 6.70 26.16 -2.62
N THR A 58 6.26 25.43 -3.66
CA THR A 58 4.95 25.55 -4.30
C THR A 58 4.06 24.34 -4.01
N GLU A 59 2.77 24.61 -3.78
CA GLU A 59 1.75 23.59 -3.50
C GLU A 59 1.52 22.62 -4.68
N GLU A 60 1.92 22.99 -5.89
CA GLU A 60 1.72 22.18 -7.10
C GLU A 60 2.49 20.86 -7.06
N GLU A 61 3.68 20.85 -6.47
CA GLU A 61 4.47 19.63 -6.31
C GLU A 61 3.90 18.72 -5.22
N VAL A 62 3.25 19.32 -4.21
CA VAL A 62 2.52 18.60 -3.15
C VAL A 62 1.29 17.89 -3.72
N LYS A 63 0.57 18.49 -4.69
CA LYS A 63 -0.60 17.87 -5.34
C LYS A 63 -0.27 16.53 -6.00
N ASN A 64 0.91 16.40 -6.61
CA ASN A 64 1.34 15.14 -7.21
C ASN A 64 1.59 14.06 -6.16
N LEU A 65 2.19 14.43 -5.02
CA LEU A 65 2.36 13.53 -3.89
C LEU A 65 1.00 13.09 -3.31
N GLU A 66 0.04 14.00 -3.18
CA GLU A 66 -1.30 13.72 -2.68
C GLU A 66 -2.08 12.76 -3.58
N LYS A 67 -1.98 12.91 -4.90
CA LYS A 67 -2.56 11.96 -5.86
C LYS A 67 -2.03 10.54 -5.64
N LEU A 68 -0.71 10.39 -5.53
CA LEU A 68 -0.09 9.08 -5.28
C LEU A 68 -0.48 8.50 -3.91
N ILE A 69 -0.65 9.34 -2.89
CA ILE A 69 -1.14 8.90 -1.57
C ILE A 69 -2.57 8.39 -1.67
N SER A 70 -3.45 9.09 -2.40
CA SER A 70 -4.84 8.67 -2.62
C SER A 70 -4.92 7.30 -3.30
N GLU A 71 -4.14 7.11 -4.38
CA GLU A 71 -4.03 5.80 -5.05
C GLU A 71 -3.51 4.71 -4.12
N ALA A 72 -2.50 5.01 -3.29
CA ALA A 72 -1.96 4.07 -2.33
C ALA A 72 -2.99 3.67 -1.27
N TYR A 73 -3.76 4.62 -0.73
CA TYR A 73 -4.79 4.36 0.27
C TYR A 73 -5.92 3.52 -0.29
N THR A 74 -6.39 3.87 -1.47
CA THR A 74 -7.43 3.13 -2.18
C THR A 74 -7.05 1.65 -2.33
N GLU A 75 -5.81 1.37 -2.69
CA GLU A 75 -5.38 -0.02 -2.91
C GLU A 75 -5.10 -0.78 -1.62
N ILE A 76 -4.62 -0.09 -0.58
CA ILE A 76 -4.47 -0.66 0.76
C ILE A 76 -5.84 -1.08 1.29
N ASP A 77 -6.83 -0.20 1.20
CA ASP A 77 -8.16 -0.45 1.76
C ASP A 77 -8.92 -1.52 0.99
N LYS A 78 -8.82 -1.53 -0.34
CA LYS A 78 -9.31 -2.66 -1.15
C LYS A 78 -8.71 -3.99 -0.71
N ALA A 79 -7.42 -4.02 -0.35
CA ALA A 79 -6.77 -5.23 0.12
C ALA A 79 -7.21 -5.65 1.54
N VAL A 80 -7.64 -4.70 2.39
CA VAL A 80 -8.24 -4.99 3.71
C VAL A 80 -9.64 -5.56 3.53
N VAL A 81 -10.50 -4.90 2.75
CA VAL A 81 -11.88 -5.34 2.51
C VAL A 81 -11.91 -6.75 1.90
N LYS A 82 -10.93 -7.08 1.04
CA LYS A 82 -10.77 -8.42 0.46
C LYS A 82 -10.14 -9.46 1.40
N GLY A 83 -9.77 -9.09 2.63
CA GLY A 83 -9.15 -9.98 3.62
C GLY A 83 -7.70 -10.40 3.30
N ILE A 84 -7.02 -9.69 2.40
CA ILE A 84 -5.64 -10.01 1.98
C ILE A 84 -4.62 -9.43 2.96
N LEU A 85 -4.94 -8.26 3.53
CA LEU A 85 -4.16 -7.59 4.57
C LEU A 85 -4.98 -7.45 5.84
N HIS A 86 -4.33 -7.66 6.98
CA HIS A 86 -4.91 -7.32 8.28
C HIS A 86 -4.95 -5.79 8.46
N GLU A 87 -5.98 -5.30 9.14
CA GLU A 87 -6.24 -3.88 9.43
C GLU A 87 -5.03 -3.17 10.04
N ASN A 88 -4.44 -3.74 11.10
CA ASN A 88 -3.18 -3.24 11.68
C ASN A 88 -2.04 -3.09 10.67
N THR A 89 -1.93 -3.99 9.70
CA THR A 89 -0.88 -3.88 8.67
C THR A 89 -1.19 -2.75 7.68
N ALA A 90 -2.46 -2.55 7.35
CA ALA A 90 -2.90 -1.41 6.55
C ALA A 90 -2.68 -0.07 7.30
N ALA A 91 -3.05 0.00 8.58
CA ALA A 91 -2.84 1.17 9.43
C ALA A 91 -1.36 1.57 9.49
N ARG A 92 -0.43 0.61 9.66
CA ARG A 92 1.02 0.88 9.61
C ARG A 92 1.48 1.45 8.27
N LYS A 93 0.93 0.96 7.15
CA LYS A 93 1.26 1.47 5.81
C LYS A 93 0.75 2.89 5.60
N LYS A 94 -0.49 3.19 6.01
CA LYS A 94 -1.06 4.55 5.96
C LYS A 94 -0.28 5.52 6.83
N ALA A 95 0.04 5.12 8.06
CA ALA A 95 0.86 5.92 8.98
C ALA A 95 2.24 6.25 8.38
N ARG A 96 2.86 5.30 7.66
CA ARG A 96 4.13 5.55 6.95
C ARG A 96 3.97 6.64 5.88
N CYS A 97 2.96 6.56 5.01
CA CYS A 97 2.72 7.59 3.99
C CYS A 97 2.43 8.97 4.61
N ALA A 98 1.60 9.03 5.64
CA ALA A 98 1.29 10.26 6.36
C ALA A 98 2.53 10.90 7.00
N ARG A 99 3.42 10.08 7.60
CA ARG A 99 4.69 10.55 8.16
C ARG A 99 5.61 11.17 7.11
N TRP A 100 5.62 10.67 5.88
CA TRP A 100 6.41 11.24 4.78
C TRP A 100 5.78 12.52 4.21
N LYS A 101 4.46 12.59 4.10
CA LYS A 101 3.76 13.82 3.73
C LYS A 101 4.11 14.96 4.71
N LYS A 102 4.00 14.70 6.02
CA LYS A 102 4.36 15.68 7.05
C LYS A 102 5.80 16.15 6.94
N THR A 103 6.76 15.27 6.66
CA THR A 103 8.17 15.67 6.52
C THR A 103 8.41 16.56 5.31
N VAL A 104 7.75 16.28 4.18
CA VAL A 104 7.84 17.14 2.99
C VAL A 104 7.27 18.52 3.30
N LEU A 105 6.10 18.59 3.96
CA LEU A 105 5.49 19.87 4.35
C LEU A 105 6.37 20.68 5.31
N MET A 106 7.03 20.01 6.27
CA MET A 106 7.98 20.65 7.18
C MET A 106 9.21 21.16 6.43
N ALA A 107 9.79 20.36 5.53
CA ALA A 107 10.95 20.76 4.73
C ALA A 107 10.64 21.95 3.77
N ALA A 108 9.42 21.99 3.24
CA ALA A 108 8.92 23.08 2.42
C ALA A 108 8.54 24.35 3.21
N ASN A 109 8.65 24.35 4.55
CA ASN A 109 8.19 25.40 5.45
C ASN A 109 6.68 25.74 5.37
N LEU A 110 5.88 24.86 4.78
CA LEU A 110 4.42 25.00 4.68
C LEU A 110 3.71 24.56 5.98
N TYR A 111 4.42 23.87 6.87
CA TYR A 111 3.90 23.42 8.15
C TYR A 111 4.94 23.55 9.25
N GLN A 112 4.58 24.30 10.31
CA GLN A 112 5.36 24.41 11.53
C GLN A 112 4.58 23.74 12.68
N PRO A 113 5.05 22.62 13.23
CA PRO A 113 4.43 22.01 14.40
C PRO A 113 4.65 22.87 15.66
N ALA A 114 3.67 22.86 16.56
CA ALA A 114 3.79 23.46 17.89
C ALA A 114 4.91 22.78 18.70
N ALA A 115 5.54 23.51 19.63
CA ALA A 115 6.67 23.05 20.43
C ALA A 115 6.37 21.77 21.25
N ASP A 116 5.12 21.61 21.69
CA ASP A 116 4.66 20.47 22.49
C ASP A 116 4.39 19.20 21.65
N SER A 117 4.44 19.31 20.32
CA SER A 117 4.16 18.19 19.42
C SER A 117 5.35 17.24 19.29
N PRO A 118 5.14 15.91 19.26
CA PRO A 118 6.19 14.94 18.95
C PRO A 118 6.88 15.19 17.60
N ASP A 119 6.19 15.87 16.66
CA ASP A 119 6.71 16.21 15.34
C ASP A 119 7.70 17.39 15.37
N PHE A 120 7.78 18.16 16.46
CA PHE A 120 8.65 19.35 16.59
C PHE A 120 10.14 19.02 16.54
N ALA A 121 10.57 17.94 17.20
CA ALA A 121 11.96 17.49 17.13
C ALA A 121 12.37 17.10 15.69
N ARG A 122 11.41 16.65 14.88
CA ARG A 122 11.63 16.29 13.47
C ARG A 122 11.71 17.53 12.57
N TYR A 123 10.85 18.52 12.84
CA TYR A 123 10.91 19.83 12.19
C TYR A 123 12.26 20.52 12.42
N GLN A 124 12.73 20.57 13.67
CA GLN A 124 14.01 21.19 14.01
C GLN A 124 15.18 20.59 13.21
N LYS A 125 15.22 19.26 13.06
CA LYS A 125 16.27 18.58 12.28
C LYS A 125 16.20 18.81 10.78
N LEU A 126 15.03 19.12 10.23
CA LEU A 126 14.83 19.27 8.78
C LEU A 126 15.00 20.71 8.31
N VAL A 127 14.69 21.69 9.17
CA VAL A 127 14.66 23.11 8.80
C VAL A 127 15.80 23.91 9.43
N LYS A 128 16.29 23.52 10.62
CA LYS A 128 17.38 24.21 11.33
C LYS A 128 18.74 23.52 11.22
N ALA A 129 18.85 22.45 10.42
CA ALA A 129 20.12 21.81 10.08
C ALA A 129 20.66 22.41 8.78
#